data_AF-K2J037-F1
#
_entry.id   AF-K2J037-F1
#
_cell.length_a   1.000
_cell.length_b   1.000
_cell.length_c   1.000
_cell.angle_alpha   90.00
_cell.angle_beta   90.00
_cell.angle_gamma   90.00
#
_symmetry.space_group_name_H-M   'P 1'
#
loop_
_entity.id
_entity.type
_entity.pdbx_description
1 polymer ?
#
loop_
_entity_poly.entity_id
_entity_poly.type
_entity_poly.pdbx_seq_one_letter_code
_entity_poly.pdbx_strand_id
1 'polypeptide(L)'
;MSFYWAEAEIGGGLVPDELTSQVNPHLSCMKGTESRNGCRCVALGGEIGQATACTMYEKRPSPCREFEYSGYLGIANPDCDKARAHHGLAPLPIIYVAPAA
;
A
#
# COMPACT_ATOMS: atom_id res chain seq x y z
N MET A 1 -2.56 7.86 -0.83
CA MET A 1 -1.98 7.88 -2.20
C MET A 1 -3.11 7.87 -3.20
N SER A 2 -3.01 8.61 -4.29
CA SER A 2 -3.99 8.61 -5.38
C SER A 2 -3.38 7.99 -6.65
N PHE A 3 -4.23 7.48 -7.53
CA PHE A 3 -3.89 6.87 -8.82
C PHE A 3 -4.89 7.31 -9.90
N TYR A 4 -4.61 7.02 -11.17
CA TYR A 4 -5.48 7.44 -12.26
C TYR A 4 -6.83 6.73 -12.19
N TRP A 5 -7.93 7.47 -12.30
CA TRP A 5 -9.27 6.91 -12.10
C TRP A 5 -9.56 5.67 -12.98
N ALA A 6 -8.97 5.60 -14.17
CA ALA A 6 -9.24 4.50 -15.09
C ALA A 6 -8.49 3.20 -14.77
N GLU A 7 -7.62 3.18 -13.75
CA GLU A 7 -7.06 1.93 -13.23
C GLU A 7 -8.11 1.11 -12.45
N ALA A 8 -9.24 1.73 -12.08
CA ALA A 8 -10.39 1.05 -11.52
C ALA A 8 -11.26 0.38 -12.60
N GLU A 9 -12.07 -0.60 -12.18
CA GLU A 9 -12.94 -1.41 -13.05
C GLU A 9 -13.85 -0.52 -13.93
N ILE A 10 -14.37 0.59 -13.39
CA ILE A 10 -15.21 1.55 -14.14
C ILE A 10 -14.52 2.19 -15.35
N GLY A 11 -13.18 2.33 -15.32
CA GLY A 11 -12.40 2.84 -16.44
C GLY A 11 -11.67 1.78 -17.25
N GLY A 12 -11.98 0.50 -17.02
CA GLY A 12 -11.41 -0.64 -17.73
C GLY A 12 -10.13 -1.21 -17.10
N GLY A 13 -9.77 -0.77 -15.90
CA GLY A 13 -8.67 -1.34 -15.13
C GLY A 13 -9.08 -2.56 -14.28
N LEU A 14 -8.28 -2.87 -13.26
CA LEU A 14 -8.45 -4.07 -12.42
C LEU A 14 -8.79 -3.74 -10.96
N VAL A 15 -8.66 -2.49 -10.53
CA VAL A 15 -8.88 -2.10 -9.14
C VAL A 15 -10.38 -2.12 -8.86
N PRO A 16 -10.88 -2.87 -7.86
CA PRO A 16 -12.31 -2.96 -7.58
C PRO A 16 -12.91 -1.62 -7.21
N ASP A 17 -13.93 -1.17 -7.93
CA ASP A 17 -14.54 0.15 -7.75
C ASP A 17 -15.02 0.36 -6.29
N GLU A 18 -15.57 -0.70 -5.70
CA GLU A 18 -16.11 -0.72 -4.34
C GLU A 18 -15.06 -0.41 -3.25
N LEU A 19 -13.77 -0.57 -3.55
CA LEU A 19 -12.66 -0.29 -2.63
C LEU A 19 -12.03 1.09 -2.87
N THR A 20 -12.56 1.88 -3.80
CA THR A 20 -12.00 3.18 -4.20
C THR A 20 -12.91 4.35 -3.88
N SER A 21 -12.31 5.52 -3.69
CA SER A 21 -12.98 6.82 -3.49
C SER A 21 -12.47 7.80 -4.54
N GLN A 22 -13.38 8.52 -5.21
CA GLN A 22 -12.99 9.56 -6.15
C GLN A 22 -12.40 10.75 -5.40
N VAL A 23 -11.20 11.19 -5.80
CA VAL A 23 -10.54 12.37 -5.24
C VAL A 23 -10.89 13.61 -6.07
N ASN A 24 -10.85 13.47 -7.40
CA ASN A 24 -11.24 14.48 -8.37
C ASN A 24 -11.61 13.79 -9.71
N PRO A 25 -11.97 14.52 -10.78
CA PRO A 25 -12.36 13.90 -12.05
C PRO A 25 -11.30 13.00 -12.70
N HIS A 26 -10.03 13.13 -12.33
CA HIS A 26 -8.90 12.39 -12.92
C HIS A 26 -8.25 11.39 -11.97
N LEU A 27 -8.47 11.50 -10.66
CA LEU A 27 -7.78 10.72 -9.66
C LEU A 27 -8.75 10.06 -8.69
N SER A 28 -8.42 8.83 -8.33
CA SER A 28 -9.06 8.07 -7.25
C SER A 28 -8.02 7.66 -6.21
N CYS A 29 -8.48 7.29 -5.02
CA CYS A 29 -7.64 6.68 -3.99
C CYS A 29 -8.32 5.42 -3.45
N MET A 30 -7.58 4.61 -2.70
CA MET A 30 -8.18 3.50 -1.96
C MET A 30 -8.96 4.05 -0.76
N LYS A 31 -10.13 3.48 -0.47
CA LYS A 31 -10.90 3.80 0.73
C LYS A 31 -10.06 3.61 1.99
N GLY A 32 -10.22 4.51 2.96
CA GLY A 32 -9.42 4.57 4.18
C GLY A 32 -8.07 5.29 4.02
N THR A 33 -7.78 5.84 2.83
CA THR A 33 -6.58 6.65 2.55
C THR A 33 -6.88 8.09 2.13
N GLU A 34 -8.11 8.55 2.35
CA GLU A 34 -8.59 9.88 1.97
C GLU A 34 -7.98 11.00 2.83
N SER A 35 -7.72 10.72 4.10
CA SER A 35 -7.14 11.67 5.04
C SER A 35 -5.70 11.33 5.42
N ARG A 36 -4.94 12.37 5.77
CA ARG A 36 -3.55 12.22 6.21
C ARG A 36 -3.42 11.57 7.59
N ASN A 37 -4.45 11.66 8.43
CA ASN A 37 -4.46 11.07 9.77
C ASN A 37 -5.22 9.74 9.71
N GLY A 38 -4.63 8.67 10.25
CA GLY A 38 -5.28 7.36 10.34
C GLY A 38 -5.42 6.61 9.00
N CYS A 39 -4.49 6.83 8.06
CA CYS A 39 -4.49 6.23 6.73
C CYS A 39 -4.32 4.70 6.82
N ARG A 40 -5.44 3.97 6.79
CA ARG A 40 -5.48 2.50 6.73
C ARG A 40 -6.36 2.09 5.55
N CYS A 41 -5.69 1.68 4.47
CA CYS A 41 -6.37 1.17 3.28
C CYS A 41 -7.34 0.05 3.63
N VAL A 42 -8.56 0.10 3.07
CA VAL A 42 -9.61 -0.91 3.26
C VAL A 42 -9.15 -2.32 2.86
N ALA A 43 -8.21 -2.42 1.92
CA ALA A 43 -7.63 -3.68 1.45
C ALA A 43 -6.46 -4.19 2.32
N LEU A 44 -6.04 -3.44 3.35
CA LEU A 44 -4.99 -3.89 4.26
C LEU A 44 -5.59 -4.85 5.30
N GLY A 45 -5.45 -6.15 5.03
CA GLY A 45 -5.85 -7.21 5.95
C GLY A 45 -4.83 -7.43 7.07
N GLY A 46 -5.29 -8.04 8.16
CA GLY A 46 -4.47 -8.40 9.31
C GLY A 46 -4.28 -7.28 10.33
N GLU A 47 -3.33 -7.50 11.24
CA GLU A 47 -3.07 -6.66 12.42
C GLU A 47 -1.71 -5.96 12.31
N ILE A 48 -1.74 -4.63 12.43
CA ILE A 48 -0.53 -3.81 12.34
C ILE A 48 0.41 -4.14 13.51
N GLY A 49 1.69 -4.34 13.21
CA GLY A 49 2.70 -4.79 14.18
C GLY A 49 2.82 -6.30 14.31
N GLN A 50 1.92 -7.06 13.67
CA GLN A 50 1.98 -8.51 13.56
C GLN A 50 2.14 -8.90 12.08
N ALA A 51 1.09 -9.43 11.46
CA ALA A 51 1.06 -9.79 10.05
C ALA A 51 -0.02 -8.98 9.31
N THR A 52 0.39 -8.30 8.25
CA THR A 52 -0.50 -7.57 7.36
C THR A 52 -0.21 -7.91 5.91
N ALA A 53 -1.24 -8.00 5.07
CA ALA A 53 -1.11 -8.18 3.64
C ALA A 53 -2.23 -7.48 2.90
N CYS A 54 -2.00 -7.12 1.63
CA CYS A 54 -3.05 -6.61 0.77
C CYS A 54 -3.97 -7.77 0.34
N THR A 55 -5.28 -7.66 0.59
CA THR A 55 -6.27 -8.69 0.24
C THR A 55 -6.59 -8.76 -1.27
N MET A 56 -6.14 -7.77 -2.03
CA MET A 56 -6.33 -7.64 -3.48
C MET A 56 -4.99 -7.45 -4.22
N TYR A 57 -3.94 -8.15 -3.77
CA TYR A 57 -2.55 -7.95 -4.22
C TYR A 57 -2.38 -7.96 -5.75
N GLU A 58 -3.09 -8.86 -6.45
CA GLU A 58 -3.05 -9.00 -7.91
C GLU A 58 -3.83 -7.93 -8.66
N LYS A 59 -4.69 -7.17 -7.98
CA LYS A 59 -5.54 -6.12 -8.55
C LYS A 59 -5.08 -4.71 -8.15
N ARG A 60 -3.87 -4.56 -7.60
CA ARG A 60 -3.35 -3.29 -7.10
C ARG A 60 -3.23 -2.22 -8.20
N PRO A 61 -3.50 -0.93 -7.87
CA PRO A 61 -3.16 0.19 -8.74
C PRO A 61 -1.64 0.36 -8.84
N SER A 62 -1.21 1.11 -9.84
CA SER A 62 0.20 1.41 -10.15
C SER A 62 0.99 1.89 -8.93
N PRO A 63 0.55 2.86 -8.10
CA PRO A 63 1.39 3.31 -6.99
C PRO A 63 1.57 2.24 -5.91
N CYS A 64 0.60 1.33 -5.77
CA CYS A 64 0.73 0.21 -4.84
C CYS A 64 1.63 -0.91 -5.36
N ARG A 65 1.81 -1.04 -6.68
CA ARG A 65 2.73 -2.00 -7.31
C ARG A 65 4.17 -1.50 -7.31
N GLU A 66 4.32 -0.20 -7.53
CA GLU A 66 5.61 0.51 -7.55
C GLU A 66 6.18 0.73 -6.15
N PHE A 67 5.38 0.54 -5.11
CA PHE A 67 5.85 0.64 -3.73
C PHE A 67 6.71 -0.56 -3.34
N GLU A 68 8.01 -0.32 -3.16
CA GLU A 68 8.96 -1.32 -2.67
C GLU A 68 8.86 -1.46 -1.14
N TYR A 69 8.69 -2.68 -0.64
CA TYR A 69 8.65 -2.90 0.82
C TYR A 69 10.06 -2.80 1.42
N SER A 70 10.15 -2.39 2.69
CA SER A 70 11.44 -2.37 3.41
C SER A 70 12.03 -3.77 3.48
N GLY A 71 13.30 -3.91 3.08
CA GLY A 71 13.99 -5.18 2.93
C GLY A 71 13.97 -5.75 1.52
N TYR A 72 13.25 -5.15 0.56
CA TYR A 72 13.40 -5.48 -0.85
C TYR A 72 14.86 -5.26 -1.28
N LEU A 73 15.50 -6.29 -1.80
CA LEU A 73 16.93 -6.32 -2.11
C LEU A 73 17.85 -5.94 -0.92
N GLY A 74 17.39 -6.13 0.31
CA GLY A 74 18.14 -5.73 1.50
C GLY A 74 18.24 -4.22 1.69
N ILE A 75 17.30 -3.43 1.14
CA ILE A 75 17.28 -1.97 1.25
C ILE A 75 16.14 -1.53 2.17
N ALA A 76 16.45 -0.67 3.14
CA ALA A 76 15.42 -0.07 3.99
C ALA A 76 14.57 0.93 3.20
N ASN A 77 13.25 0.91 3.42
CA ASN A 77 12.36 1.93 2.88
C ASN A 77 11.91 2.90 3.99
N PRO A 78 12.30 4.19 3.93
CA PRO A 78 11.93 5.19 4.95
C PRO A 78 10.43 5.45 5.04
N ASP A 79 9.64 5.18 4.01
CA ASP A 79 8.18 5.32 4.07
C ASP A 79 7.53 4.18 4.86
N CYS A 80 8.11 2.98 4.83
CA CYS A 80 7.72 1.92 5.76
C CYS A 80 8.02 2.31 7.21
N ASP A 81 9.15 2.97 7.46
CA ASP A 81 9.53 3.41 8.81
C ASP A 81 8.61 4.53 9.33
N LYS A 82 8.24 5.49 8.47
CA LYS A 82 7.23 6.51 8.81
C LYS A 82 5.89 5.88 9.15
N ALA A 83 5.43 4.91 8.36
CA ALA A 83 4.19 4.20 8.61
C ALA A 83 4.23 3.45 9.94
N ARG A 84 5.34 2.76 10.24
CA ARG A 84 5.55 2.07 11.52
C ARG A 84 5.59 3.03 12.70
N ALA A 85 6.30 4.16 12.57
CA ALA A 85 6.37 5.18 13.61
C ALA A 85 5.00 5.80 13.93
N HIS A 86 4.14 5.97 12.93
CA HIS A 86 2.75 6.41 13.13
C HIS A 86 1.95 5.46 14.04
N HIS A 87 2.31 4.17 14.05
CA HIS A 87 1.71 3.15 14.92
C HIS A 87 2.56 2.82 16.15
N GLY A 88 3.58 3.63 16.48
CA GLY A 88 4.44 3.41 17.65
C GLY A 88 5.39 2.22 17.54
N LEU A 89 5.63 1.73 16.32
CA LEU A 89 6.51 0.59 16.05
C LEU A 89 7.90 1.06 15.61
N ALA A 90 8.94 0.36 16.07
CA ALA A 90 10.31 0.59 15.62
C ALA A 90 10.51 0.17 14.16
N PRO A 91 11.48 0.74 13.41
CA PRO A 91 11.86 0.29 12.06
C PRO A 91 12.08 -1.22 11.96
N LEU A 92 11.86 -1.79 10.77
CA LEU A 92 12.14 -3.21 10.54
C LEU A 92 13.67 -3.45 10.47
N PRO A 93 14.17 -4.57 11.02
CA PRO A 93 15.55 -4.97 10.79
C PRO A 93 15.73 -5.35 9.31
N ILE A 94 16.80 -4.87 8.69
CA ILE A 94 17.17 -5.28 7.33
C ILE A 94 17.94 -6.58 7.42
N ILE A 95 17.27 -7.68 7.11
CA ILE A 95 17.88 -9.00 7.03
C ILE A 95 18.34 -9.19 5.58
N TYR A 96 19.65 -9.26 5.36
CA TYR A 96 20.20 -9.70 4.08
C TYR A 96 19.90 -11.19 3.92
N VAL A 97 18.87 -11.53 3.15
CA VAL A 97 18.65 -12.91 2.71
C VAL A 97 19.53 -13.11 1.49
N ALA A 98 20.68 -13.76 1.68
CA ALA A 98 21.49 -14.21 0.55
C ALA A 98 20.59 -15.07 -0.38
N PRO A 99 20.66 -14.88 -1.70
CA PRO A 99 19.88 -15.71 -2.62
C PRO A 99 20.22 -17.18 -2.36
N ALA A 100 19.20 -18.05 -2.37
CA ALA A 100 19.42 -19.48 -2.33
C ALA A 100 20.27 -19.87 -3.54
N ALA A 101 21.44 -20.46 -3.27
CA ALA A 101 22.39 -20.95 -4.28
C ALA A 101 21.77 -22.04 -5.17
#